data_AF-A0A2U1UNL7-F1
#
_entry.id   AF-A0A2U1UNL7-F1
#
_cell.length_a   1.000
_cell.length_b   1.000
_cell.length_c   1.000
_cell.angle_alpha   90.00
_cell.angle_beta   90.00
_cell.angle_gamma   90.00
#
_symmetry.space_group_name_H-M   'P 1'
#
loop_
_entity.id
_entity.type
_entity.pdbx_description
1 polymer ?
#
loop_
_entity_poly.entity_id
_entity_poly.type
_entity_poly.pdbx_seq_one_letter_code
_entity_poly.pdbx_strand_id
1 'polypeptide(L)' 'MIKKLDVINQVCPFPLIEAKAAMATLQSGDELVIDFDCTQATESIPLWAAQEGHVVSDYRQVGDAQWSITVRKS' A
#
# COMPACT_ATOMS: atom_id res chain seq x y z
N MET A 1 15.08 2.83 2.88
CA MET A 1 14.71 1.55 3.52
C MET A 1 13.47 1.00 2.82
N ILE A 2 13.29 -0.32 2.78
CA ILE A 2 12.07 -0.94 2.25
C ILE A 2 11.37 -1.68 3.40
N LYS A 3 10.10 -1.34 3.67
CA LYS A 3 9.23 -2.01 4.64
C LYS A 3 8.16 -2.80 3.89
N LYS A 4 7.83 -3.99 4.38
CA LYS A 4 6.72 -4.80 3.85
C LYS A 4 5.55 -4.80 4.83
N LEU A 5 4.35 -4.74 4.29
CA LEU A 5 3.07 -4.83 5.00
C LEU A 5 2.21 -5.87 4.29
N ASP A 6 1.77 -6.88 5.02
CA ASP A 6 0.87 -7.93 4.53
C ASP A 6 -0.49 -7.73 5.21
N VAL A 7 -1.50 -7.41 4.42
CA VAL A 7 -2.89 -7.18 4.83
C VAL A 7 -3.85 -8.10 4.06
N ILE A 8 -3.34 -9.26 3.62
CA ILE A 8 -4.15 -10.31 2.98
C ILE A 8 -5.17 -10.87 4.00
N ASN A 9 -6.37 -11.23 3.52
CA ASN A 9 -7.54 -11.63 4.31
C ASN A 9 -8.11 -10.54 5.22
N GLN A 10 -7.66 -9.29 5.11
CA GLN A 10 -8.26 -8.18 5.84
C GLN A 10 -9.41 -7.56 5.05
N VAL A 11 -10.54 -7.40 5.72
CA VAL A 11 -11.68 -6.71 5.13
C VAL A 11 -11.45 -5.20 5.10
N CYS A 12 -12.01 -4.54 4.10
CA CYS A 12 -11.96 -3.09 4.05
C CYS A 12 -12.75 -2.47 5.24
N PRO A 13 -12.25 -1.38 5.88
CA PRO A 13 -11.20 -0.47 5.42
C PRO A 13 -9.77 -0.76 5.96
N PHE A 14 -9.52 -1.91 6.61
CA PHE A 14 -8.27 -2.17 7.32
C PHE A 14 -7.00 -2.06 6.47
N PRO A 15 -6.93 -2.59 5.23
CA PRO A 15 -5.73 -2.45 4.38
C PRO A 15 -5.22 -1.01 4.23
N LEU A 16 -6.14 -0.05 4.06
CA LEU A 16 -5.77 1.35 3.91
C LEU A 16 -5.33 1.98 5.24
N ILE A 17 -5.99 1.63 6.35
CA ILE A 17 -5.63 2.15 7.68
C ILE A 17 -4.23 1.67 8.07
N GLU A 18 -3.93 0.40 7.85
CA GLU A 18 -2.63 -0.18 8.16
C GLU A 18 -1.53 0.37 7.24
N ALA A 19 -1.82 0.57 5.95
CA ALA A 19 -0.90 1.23 5.03
C ALA A 19 -0.52 2.64 5.49
N LYS A 20 -1.51 3.44 5.90
CA LYS A 20 -1.30 4.79 6.45
C LYS A 20 -0.46 4.76 7.72
N ALA A 21 -0.79 3.87 8.65
CA ALA A 21 -0.06 3.73 9.91
C ALA A 21 1.40 3.30 9.66
N ALA A 22 1.62 2.34 8.76
CA ALA A 22 2.96 1.90 8.40
C ALA A 22 3.76 3.02 7.72
N MET A 23 3.16 3.77 6.79
CA MET A 23 3.80 4.90 6.11
C MET A 23 4.17 6.05 7.06
N ALA A 24 3.37 6.29 8.10
CA ALA A 24 3.67 7.30 9.11
C ALA A 24 5.00 7.02 9.85
N THR A 25 5.39 5.74 9.98
CA THR A 25 6.65 5.34 10.63
C THR A 25 7.89 5.44 9.74
N LEU A 26 7.72 5.69 8.44
CA LEU A 26 8.82 5.74 7.47
C LEU A 26 9.40 7.15 7.31
N GLN A 27 10.62 7.26 6.79
CA GLN A 27 11.26 8.52 6.42
C GLN A 27 11.02 8.84 4.94
N SER A 28 11.19 10.11 4.55
CA SER A 28 11.15 10.49 3.13
C SER A 28 12.21 9.70 2.36
N GLY A 29 11.83 9.18 1.19
CA GLY A 29 12.64 8.30 0.35
C GLY A 29 12.52 6.81 0.68
N ASP A 30 11.92 6.43 1.80
CA ASP A 30 11.65 5.02 2.12
C ASP A 30 10.46 4.48 1.32
N GLU A 31 10.41 3.16 1.13
CA GLU A 31 9.36 2.47 0.41
C GLU A 31 8.57 1.54 1.33
N LEU A 32 7.26 1.47 1.08
CA LEU A 32 6.32 0.54 1.69
C LEU A 32 5.74 -0.35 0.60
N VAL A 33 6.03 -1.64 0.67
CA VAL A 33 5.40 -2.67 -0.16
C VAL A 33 4.18 -3.20 0.59
N ILE A 34 3.01 -3.15 -0.03
CA ILE A 34 1.73 -3.56 0.57
C ILE A 34 1.16 -4.69 -0.26
N ASP A 35 1.02 -5.86 0.36
CA ASP A 35 0.38 -7.03 -0.24
C ASP A 35 -1.06 -7.15 0.30
N PHE A 36 -2.04 -7.26 -0.59
CA PHE A 36 -3.47 -7.19 -0.23
C PHE A 36 -4.35 -7.97 -1.21
N ASP A 37 -5.55 -8.34 -0.76
CA ASP A 37 -6.57 -9.07 -1.54
C ASP A 37 -7.96 -8.39 -1.55
N CYS A 38 -8.14 -7.30 -0.80
CA CYS A 38 -9.38 -6.50 -0.89
C CYS A 38 -9.44 -5.78 -2.25
N THR A 39 -10.45 -6.07 -3.08
CA THR A 39 -10.62 -5.39 -4.38
C THR A 39 -10.75 -3.86 -4.20
N GLN A 40 -11.38 -3.36 -3.15
CA GLN A 40 -11.46 -1.91 -2.92
C GLN A 40 -10.09 -1.26 -2.61
N ALA A 41 -9.10 -2.04 -2.15
CA ALA A 41 -7.74 -1.55 -1.92
C ALA A 41 -6.99 -1.26 -3.24
N THR A 42 -7.40 -1.87 -4.36
CA THR A 42 -6.82 -1.59 -5.69
C THR A 42 -7.04 -0.16 -6.15
N GLU A 43 -8.09 0.50 -5.63
CA GLU A 43 -8.41 1.89 -5.95
C GLU A 43 -8.02 2.83 -4.80
N SER A 44 -8.31 2.43 -3.56
CA SER A 44 -8.14 3.32 -2.41
C SER A 44 -6.69 3.56 -2.01
N ILE A 45 -5.78 2.58 -2.16
CA ILE A 45 -4.35 2.77 -1.83
C ILE A 45 -3.67 3.71 -2.85
N PRO A 46 -3.77 3.51 -4.18
CA PRO A 46 -3.19 4.46 -5.14
C PRO A 46 -3.75 5.88 -5.01
N LEU A 47 -5.08 6.01 -4.81
CA LEU A 47 -5.72 7.31 -4.63
C LEU A 47 -5.17 8.03 -3.40
N TRP A 48 -5.07 7.33 -2.28
CA TRP A 48 -4.48 7.88 -1.07
C TRP A 48 -3.02 8.29 -1.26
N ALA A 49 -2.21 7.45 -1.91
CA ALA A 49 -0.81 7.76 -2.17
C ALA A 49 -0.69 9.06 -2.99
N ALA A 50 -1.51 9.23 -4.04
CA ALA A 50 -1.54 10.45 -4.83
C ALA A 50 -2.00 11.68 -4.02
N GLN A 51 -3.01 11.52 -3.15
CA GLN A 51 -3.53 12.60 -2.31
C GLN A 51 -2.51 13.14 -1.30
N GLU A 52 -1.70 12.25 -0.72
CA GLU A 52 -0.62 12.63 0.22
C GLU A 52 0.70 12.98 -0.50
N GLY A 53 0.73 12.96 -1.82
CA GLY A 53 1.92 13.25 -2.63
C GLY A 53 3.00 12.17 -2.55
N HIS A 54 2.66 10.95 -2.15
CA HIS A 54 3.54 9.78 -2.24
C HIS A 54 3.63 9.27 -3.67
N VAL A 55 4.72 8.58 -3.98
CA VAL A 55 4.97 8.05 -5.33
C VAL A 55 4.70 6.55 -5.34
N VAL A 56 3.79 6.08 -6.18
CA VAL A 56 3.63 4.64 -6.44
C VAL A 56 4.73 4.21 -7.42
N SER A 57 5.68 3.39 -6.97
CA SER A 57 6.83 2.93 -7.76
C SER A 57 6.60 1.59 -8.45
N ASP A 58 5.70 0.75 -7.92
CA ASP A 58 5.30 -0.53 -8.53
C ASP A 58 3.84 -0.83 -8.17
N TYR A 59 3.09 -1.42 -9.10
CA TYR A 59 1.75 -1.93 -8.83
C TYR A 59 1.44 -3.10 -9.76
N ARG A 60 1.18 -4.27 -9.18
CA ARG A 60 0.99 -5.51 -9.94
C ARG A 60 0.07 -6.50 -9.23
N GLN A 61 -0.63 -7.29 -10.02
CA GLN A 61 -1.33 -8.48 -9.53
C GLN A 61 -0.31 -9.63 -9.38
N VAL A 62 -0.28 -10.28 -8.22
CA VAL A 62 0.69 -11.34 -7.88
C VAL A 62 0.04 -12.73 -7.77
N GLY A 63 -1.29 -12.80 -7.76
CA GLY A 63 -2.04 -14.05 -7.68
C GLY A 63 -3.53 -13.87 -7.98
N ASP A 64 -4.31 -14.91 -7.72
CA ASP A 64 -5.77 -14.83 -7.84
C ASP A 64 -6.32 -13.89 -6.77
N ALA A 65 -6.97 -12.81 -7.21
CA ALA A 65 -7.42 -11.71 -6.34
C ALA A 65 -6.37 -11.20 -5.34
N GLN A 66 -5.08 -11.21 -5.69
CA GLN A 66 -3.99 -10.73 -4.85
C GLN A 66 -3.12 -9.72 -5.59
N TRP A 67 -2.84 -8.60 -4.93
CA TRP A 67 -2.07 -7.48 -5.48
C TRP A 67 -0.95 -7.07 -4.55
N SER A 68 0.09 -6.50 -5.15
CA SER A 68 1.20 -5.88 -4.47
C SER A 68 1.38 -4.47 -5.01
N ILE A 69 1.47 -3.49 -4.13
CA ILE A 69 1.74 -2.08 -4.47
C ILE A 69 2.92 -1.57 -3.65
N THR A 70 3.85 -0.90 -4.32
CA THR A 70 4.98 -0.23 -3.66
C THR A 70 4.76 1.28 -3.67
N VAL A 71 4.72 1.87 -2.49
CA VAL A 71 4.54 3.31 -2.28
C VAL A 71 5.81 3.86 -1.64
N ARG A 72 6.44 4.84 -2.28
CA ARG A 72 7.58 5.59 -1.77
C ARG A 72 7.12 6.86 -1.09
N LYS A 73 7.59 7.09 0.13
CA LYS A 73 7.35 8.31 0.88
C LYS A 73 8.12 9.47 0.24
N SER A 74 7.41 10.55 -0.01
CA SER A 74 8.03 11.83 -0.43
C SER A 74 8.58 12.59 0.75
#